data_AF-A0A7Z9ASH1-F1
#
_entry.id   AF-A0A7Z9ASH1-F1
#
_cell.length_a   1.000
_cell.length_b   1.000
_cell.length_c   1.000
_cell.angle_alpha   90.00
_cell.angle_beta   90.00
_cell.angle_gamma   90.00
#
_symmetry.space_group_name_H-M   'P 1'
#
loop_
_entity.id
_entity.type
_entity.pdbx_description
1 polymer ?
#
loop_
_entity_poly.entity_id
_entity_poly.type
_entity_poly.pdbx_seq_one_letter_code
_entity_poly.pdbx_strand_id
1 'polypeptide(L)'
;MNKSNWNKRDNEYRKIFLSSSLNQSIKRSVTNKMLVPFRKKRRKFLAVQPNKWHFFRSLMVLSCVLLFLLTIGITSVIYSSVPNINEFELTNIWTYMTHLDVEKNRVLRQQHNIIKINGQIGMTQDMNLISNIDELLSYLGICYENVELENPVIKAKIHEIHDNLWSLHAKGNEATLTTKYFTQIIEWTEELKERLNVGSTIGRYRQLMELQSPFKEDHRLMVNQRYGYFLDGQEKKLFQGIQLQAEKNIELYAPMAGKTTVTDQSIVIQFNNRQLVLKNVSPLVNHDQEVVSGELIGTVAKENEVTIEYSKNGQSVNPSFYFEEVAYSETFQLDSGNQNTSFDEWTFRQLILLKCHAFSDRADKILQEAKRNGISPVILAAIMIHESAWGTSKGILEKNNPAGLMNDQGLISYRTLDEGIEATGRTLKKLIIDQQRVTVEQLGAVYCPIDATNDPMGLNRYWVPAIKQLMVQLGGKQEMGLLWERFSDFHEALLAKAQSLHQKGVYYSQGNQRGVFPYHDCSSYVIWVLNEMGLNVPLGNTETLYGLEGQLLYPINYSEVQAGDLFIWGEKGNSSGDFGHTGFFLDAGGKTIIHCTPATKKGFSQNGDVVITPFAGYYGDPQLAPVYFYRIVGSG
;
A
#
# COMPACT_ATOMS: atom_id res chain seq x y z
N MET A 1 68.65 15.39 -1.50
CA MET A 1 68.64 14.11 -2.25
C MET A 1 67.28 13.98 -2.92
N ASN A 2 67.18 13.82 -4.24
CA ASN A 2 67.19 12.56 -5.02
C ASN A 2 66.16 11.54 -4.49
N LYS A 3 65.16 11.05 -5.26
CA LYS A 3 64.81 11.14 -6.71
C LYS A 3 63.30 11.45 -6.81
N SER A 4 62.71 12.22 -7.72
CA SER A 4 62.91 12.55 -9.16
C SER A 4 62.39 11.51 -10.17
N ASN A 5 61.19 11.79 -10.70
CA ASN A 5 60.73 11.69 -12.10
C ASN A 5 60.95 10.40 -12.92
N TRP A 6 59.93 10.00 -13.70
CA TRP A 6 59.81 10.40 -15.12
C TRP A 6 58.40 10.14 -15.68
N ASN A 7 57.95 11.01 -16.58
CA ASN A 7 56.68 10.93 -17.30
C ASN A 7 56.95 10.85 -18.81
N LYS A 8 56.34 9.91 -19.54
CA LYS A 8 56.27 9.87 -21.02
C LYS A 8 55.40 8.71 -21.54
N ARG A 9 54.41 9.06 -22.39
CA ARG A 9 54.22 8.61 -23.80
C ARG A 9 54.17 7.11 -24.13
N ASP A 10 53.29 6.59 -24.99
CA ASP A 10 52.18 7.14 -25.83
C ASP A 10 50.98 6.12 -25.72
N ASN A 11 49.94 5.97 -26.56
CA ASN A 11 49.60 6.43 -27.92
C ASN A 11 48.07 6.30 -28.21
N GLU A 12 47.65 6.59 -29.45
CA GLU A 12 46.28 6.51 -30.00
C GLU A 12 45.77 5.08 -30.38
N TYR A 13 44.59 5.07 -31.02
CA TYR A 13 43.98 4.05 -31.92
C TYR A 13 43.01 3.02 -31.31
N ARG A 14 41.86 2.67 -31.93
CA ARG A 14 40.90 3.38 -32.82
C ARG A 14 39.70 2.46 -33.12
N LYS A 15 38.50 3.02 -33.38
CA LYS A 15 37.34 2.44 -34.10
C LYS A 15 36.59 1.26 -33.42
N ILE A 16 35.30 1.40 -33.12
CA ILE A 16 34.11 1.35 -34.01
C ILE A 16 33.85 -0.05 -34.59
N PHE A 17 32.71 -0.63 -34.21
CA PHE A 17 32.00 -1.62 -35.02
C PHE A 17 30.49 -1.32 -35.03
N LEU A 18 29.99 -1.03 -36.23
CA LEU A 18 28.67 -1.30 -36.84
C LEU A 18 27.46 -1.54 -35.89
N SER A 19 26.35 -0.79 -35.91
CA SER A 19 25.57 -0.16 -36.99
C SER A 19 24.95 -1.14 -38.01
N SER A 20 23.62 -1.25 -38.04
CA SER A 20 22.88 -1.91 -39.13
C SER A 20 21.66 -1.08 -39.57
N SER A 21 21.82 -0.36 -40.68
CA SER A 21 20.71 0.08 -41.54
C SER A 21 21.20 -0.02 -43.00
N LEU A 22 20.27 -0.15 -43.95
CA LEU A 22 20.52 -0.86 -45.22
C LEU A 22 20.58 0.06 -46.46
N ASN A 23 21.27 -0.42 -47.49
CA ASN A 23 21.17 -0.02 -48.91
C ASN A 23 21.61 1.39 -49.35
N GLN A 24 22.62 1.46 -50.24
CA GLN A 24 22.40 1.83 -51.65
C GLN A 24 23.60 1.52 -52.57
N SER A 25 23.32 1.34 -53.87
CA SER A 25 24.23 1.37 -55.07
C SER A 25 25.52 0.50 -55.05
N ILE A 26 25.73 -0.56 -55.86
CA ILE A 26 25.56 -0.82 -57.32
C ILE A 26 26.63 -0.18 -58.25
N LYS A 27 27.75 -0.90 -58.51
CA LYS A 27 28.24 -1.33 -59.85
C LYS A 27 29.69 -1.91 -59.83
N ARG A 28 29.92 -2.96 -60.65
CA ARG A 28 31.09 -3.31 -61.53
C ARG A 28 32.54 -3.00 -61.05
N SER A 29 33.63 -3.72 -61.33
CA SER A 29 34.01 -5.03 -61.95
C SER A 29 35.59 -5.12 -61.90
N VAL A 30 36.42 -5.99 -62.52
CA VAL A 30 36.29 -7.01 -63.59
C VAL A 30 37.50 -8.01 -63.60
N THR A 31 37.26 -9.33 -63.50
CA THR A 31 38.18 -10.43 -63.99
C THR A 31 39.58 -10.61 -63.29
N ASN A 32 40.45 -11.62 -63.53
CA ASN A 32 40.46 -12.77 -64.48
C ASN A 32 41.44 -13.92 -64.09
N LYS A 33 41.34 -15.09 -64.77
CA LYS A 33 42.39 -16.13 -65.04
C LYS A 33 42.92 -17.01 -63.86
N MET A 34 43.34 -18.29 -64.02
CA MET A 34 43.24 -19.25 -65.15
C MET A 34 43.43 -20.75 -64.77
N LEU A 35 42.77 -21.65 -65.53
CA LEU A 35 43.11 -23.04 -65.99
C LEU A 35 44.15 -23.91 -65.23
N VAL A 36 43.95 -25.18 -64.80
CA VAL A 36 43.29 -26.41 -65.37
C VAL A 36 44.03 -26.97 -66.61
N PRO A 37 44.59 -28.22 -66.60
CA PRO A 37 43.86 -29.37 -67.20
C PRO A 37 44.14 -30.82 -66.68
N PHE A 38 43.04 -31.53 -66.40
CA PHE A 38 42.71 -32.94 -66.75
C PHE A 38 43.72 -34.12 -66.67
N ARG A 39 43.27 -35.20 -66.01
CA ARG A 39 43.22 -36.56 -66.62
C ARG A 39 41.99 -37.35 -66.14
N LYS A 40 41.39 -38.18 -67.01
CA LYS A 40 40.08 -38.87 -66.78
C LYS A 40 40.23 -40.31 -66.27
N LYS A 41 39.34 -40.74 -65.38
CA LYS A 41 38.72 -42.09 -65.40
C LYS A 41 37.35 -42.06 -64.71
N ARG A 42 36.33 -42.68 -65.32
CA ARG A 42 34.96 -42.79 -64.75
C ARG A 42 34.84 -44.05 -63.90
N ARG A 43 34.31 -43.91 -62.68
CA ARG A 43 33.46 -44.93 -62.02
C ARG A 43 32.20 -44.21 -61.53
N LYS A 44 31.02 -44.78 -61.76
CA LYS A 44 29.79 -44.32 -61.10
C LYS A 44 29.78 -44.91 -59.69
N PHE A 45 29.91 -44.07 -58.66
CA PHE A 45 29.40 -44.39 -57.34
C PHE A 45 28.08 -43.66 -57.14
N LEU A 46 27.13 -44.32 -56.50
CA LEU A 46 25.85 -43.73 -56.14
C LEU A 46 26.10 -42.73 -54.99
N ALA A 47 25.79 -41.46 -55.23
CA ALA A 47 25.91 -40.43 -54.20
C ALA A 47 24.75 -40.58 -53.21
N VAL A 48 25.04 -41.13 -52.02
CA VAL A 48 24.13 -41.06 -50.88
C VAL A 48 23.96 -39.59 -50.51
N GLN A 49 22.78 -39.03 -50.77
CA GLN A 49 22.42 -37.68 -50.31
C GLN A 49 22.43 -37.69 -48.77
N PRO A 50 23.24 -36.82 -48.11
CA PRO A 50 23.21 -36.73 -46.65
C PRO A 50 21.82 -36.24 -46.22
N ASN A 51 21.09 -37.10 -45.52
CA ASN A 51 19.68 -36.87 -45.23
C ASN A 51 19.52 -35.71 -44.23
N LYS A 52 19.21 -34.52 -44.76
CA LYS A 52 19.07 -33.25 -44.01
C LYS A 52 18.14 -33.35 -42.80
N TRP A 53 17.16 -34.26 -42.82
CA TRP A 53 16.24 -34.52 -41.72
C TRP A 53 16.95 -35.05 -40.45
N HIS A 54 18.02 -35.83 -40.57
CA HIS A 54 18.80 -36.27 -39.41
C HIS A 54 19.62 -35.12 -38.81
N PHE A 55 20.19 -34.25 -39.65
CA PHE A 55 20.95 -33.08 -39.18
C PHE A 55 20.05 -32.07 -38.45
N PHE A 56 18.84 -31.81 -38.98
CA PHE A 56 17.83 -31.01 -38.29
C PHE A 56 17.37 -31.67 -36.98
N ARG A 57 17.11 -32.98 -36.96
CA ARG A 57 16.79 -33.71 -35.72
C ARG A 57 17.90 -33.62 -34.68
N SER A 58 19.17 -33.83 -35.04
CA SER A 58 20.29 -33.74 -34.09
C SER A 58 20.48 -32.31 -33.57
N LEU A 59 20.30 -31.29 -34.41
CA LEU A 59 20.38 -29.89 -33.99
C LEU A 59 19.24 -29.52 -33.03
N MET A 60 18.02 -29.98 -33.31
CA MET A 60 16.87 -29.74 -32.43
C MET A 60 17.01 -30.46 -31.09
N VAL A 61 17.42 -31.74 -31.09
CA VAL A 61 17.70 -32.49 -29.84
C VAL A 61 18.82 -31.81 -29.03
N LEU A 62 19.91 -31.39 -29.68
CA LEU A 62 21.00 -30.67 -29.00
C LEU A 62 20.50 -29.33 -28.42
N SER A 63 19.66 -28.59 -29.14
CA SER A 63 19.04 -27.35 -28.64
C SER A 63 18.10 -27.61 -27.47
N CYS A 64 17.31 -28.68 -27.49
CA CYS A 64 16.45 -29.06 -26.37
C CYS A 64 17.27 -29.49 -25.14
N VAL A 65 18.38 -30.23 -25.33
CA VAL A 65 19.31 -30.58 -24.25
C VAL A 65 20.01 -29.34 -23.70
N LEU A 66 20.40 -28.37 -24.54
CA LEU A 66 20.99 -27.12 -24.07
C LEU A 66 19.97 -26.27 -23.29
N LEU A 67 18.72 -26.20 -23.75
CA LEU A 67 17.61 -25.56 -23.03
C LEU A 67 17.33 -26.26 -21.69
N PHE A 68 17.34 -27.60 -21.67
CA PHE A 68 17.13 -28.40 -20.47
C PHE A 68 18.27 -28.22 -19.46
N LEU A 69 19.52 -28.17 -19.91
CA LEU A 69 20.68 -27.86 -19.07
C LEU A 69 20.69 -26.41 -18.59
N LEU A 70 20.19 -25.45 -19.39
CA LEU A 70 19.95 -24.08 -18.94
C LEU A 70 18.85 -24.03 -17.87
N THR A 71 17.72 -24.71 -18.04
CA THR A 71 16.69 -24.79 -16.99
C THR A 71 17.20 -25.48 -15.74
N ILE A 72 17.99 -26.55 -15.86
CA ILE A 72 18.62 -27.21 -14.71
C ILE A 72 19.59 -26.25 -14.01
N GLY A 73 20.51 -25.61 -14.74
CA GLY A 73 21.46 -24.66 -14.18
C GLY A 73 20.78 -23.49 -13.46
N ILE A 74 19.74 -22.92 -14.09
CA ILE A 74 18.89 -21.88 -13.50
C ILE A 74 18.21 -22.39 -12.22
N THR A 75 17.58 -23.58 -12.24
CA THR A 75 16.98 -24.16 -11.02
C THR A 75 18.02 -24.44 -9.93
N SER A 76 19.22 -24.93 -10.24
CA SER A 76 20.24 -25.20 -9.21
C SER A 76 20.76 -23.92 -8.54
N VAL A 77 20.89 -22.83 -9.28
CA VAL A 77 21.26 -21.52 -8.71
C VAL A 77 20.10 -20.93 -7.89
N ILE A 78 18.86 -21.08 -8.36
CA ILE A 78 17.65 -20.70 -7.62
C ILE A 78 17.53 -21.47 -6.30
N TYR A 79 17.72 -22.80 -6.29
CA TYR A 79 17.65 -23.60 -5.06
C TYR A 79 18.72 -23.23 -4.03
N SER A 80 19.90 -22.75 -4.45
CA SER A 80 20.89 -22.17 -3.52
C SER A 80 20.60 -20.73 -3.09
N SER A 81 19.61 -20.06 -3.67
CA SER A 81 19.27 -18.66 -3.40
C SER A 81 18.04 -18.48 -2.48
N VAL A 82 17.22 -19.52 -2.31
CA VAL A 82 16.03 -19.48 -1.44
C VAL A 82 16.44 -19.81 0.00
N PRO A 83 16.04 -18.99 0.99
CA PRO A 83 16.32 -19.29 2.38
C PRO A 83 15.64 -20.57 2.87
N ASN A 84 16.43 -21.50 3.40
CA ASN A 84 15.94 -22.75 3.98
C ASN A 84 15.88 -22.66 5.52
N ILE A 85 15.09 -21.70 6.03
CA ILE A 85 14.81 -21.62 7.47
C ILE A 85 13.93 -22.82 7.84
N ASN A 86 14.32 -23.55 8.89
CA ASN A 86 13.59 -24.68 9.43
C ASN A 86 12.15 -24.27 9.84
N GLU A 87 11.15 -25.08 9.50
CA GLU A 87 9.73 -24.80 9.78
C GLU A 87 9.39 -24.60 11.27
N PHE A 88 10.15 -25.25 12.16
CA PHE A 88 10.06 -25.05 13.61
C PHE A 88 10.70 -23.72 14.03
N GLU A 89 11.83 -23.31 13.41
CA GLU A 89 12.47 -22.02 13.69
C GLU A 89 11.70 -20.82 13.15
N LEU A 90 11.04 -20.95 11.98
CA LEU A 90 10.05 -19.97 11.52
C LEU A 90 8.94 -19.77 12.57
N THR A 91 8.44 -20.87 13.15
CA THR A 91 7.41 -20.84 14.20
C THR A 91 7.96 -20.22 15.49
N ASN A 92 9.17 -20.56 15.91
CA ASN A 92 9.83 -20.02 17.10
C ASN A 92 10.03 -18.50 16.98
N ILE A 93 10.56 -18.02 15.85
CA ILE A 93 10.79 -16.59 15.60
C ILE A 93 9.47 -15.82 15.49
N TRP A 94 8.44 -16.38 14.87
CA TRP A 94 7.10 -15.79 14.85
C TRP A 94 6.48 -15.68 16.25
N THR A 95 6.61 -16.74 17.05
CA THR A 95 6.19 -16.76 18.46
C THR A 95 6.96 -15.73 19.29
N TYR A 96 8.25 -15.51 18.99
CA TYR A 96 9.07 -14.52 19.66
C TYR A 96 8.69 -13.08 19.28
N MET A 97 8.44 -12.80 17.99
CA MET A 97 8.05 -11.45 17.57
C MET A 97 6.66 -11.06 18.13
N THR A 98 5.70 -11.98 18.12
CA THR A 98 4.40 -11.77 18.81
C THR A 98 4.53 -11.59 20.32
N HIS A 99 5.50 -12.26 20.96
CA HIS A 99 5.82 -12.02 22.37
C HIS A 99 6.31 -10.57 22.59
N LEU A 100 7.21 -10.07 21.74
CA LEU A 100 7.73 -8.70 21.85
C LEU A 100 6.63 -7.65 21.62
N ASP A 101 5.76 -7.86 20.62
CA ASP A 101 4.57 -7.03 20.36
C ASP A 101 3.69 -6.92 21.63
N VAL A 102 3.38 -8.06 22.25
CA VAL A 102 2.56 -8.13 23.47
C VAL A 102 3.22 -7.43 24.67
N GLU A 103 4.53 -7.62 24.88
CA GLU A 103 5.23 -6.95 25.98
C GLU A 103 5.27 -5.42 25.78
N LYS A 104 5.46 -4.94 24.54
CA LYS A 104 5.39 -3.51 24.20
C LYS A 104 3.99 -2.94 24.44
N ASN A 105 2.94 -3.63 23.97
CA ASN A 105 1.54 -3.28 24.24
C ASN A 105 1.23 -3.21 25.74
N ARG A 106 1.72 -4.18 26.53
CA ARG A 106 1.49 -4.21 27.98
C ARG A 106 2.15 -3.02 28.68
N VAL A 107 3.40 -2.69 28.33
CA VAL A 107 4.11 -1.50 28.86
C VAL A 107 3.33 -0.22 28.55
N LEU A 108 2.88 -0.05 27.30
CA LEU A 108 2.11 1.11 26.85
C LEU A 108 0.79 1.26 27.63
N ARG A 109 -0.02 0.20 27.70
CA ARG A 109 -1.32 0.19 28.38
C ARG A 109 -1.24 0.37 29.90
N GLN A 110 -0.11 0.06 30.53
CA GLN A 110 0.07 0.14 31.98
C GLN A 110 0.70 1.45 32.47
N GLN A 111 1.53 2.11 31.65
CA GLN A 111 2.31 3.28 32.07
C GLN A 111 1.74 4.62 31.59
N HIS A 112 0.95 4.61 30.52
CA HIS A 112 0.40 5.82 29.91
C HIS A 112 -1.05 5.60 29.49
N ASN A 113 -1.92 6.61 29.64
CA ASN A 113 -3.27 6.60 29.07
C ASN A 113 -3.32 7.29 27.69
N ILE A 114 -2.48 8.32 27.51
CA ILE A 114 -2.38 9.15 26.32
C ILE A 114 -0.93 9.09 25.82
N ILE A 115 -0.75 8.96 24.51
CA ILE A 115 0.56 8.89 23.85
C ILE A 115 0.56 9.74 22.57
N LYS A 116 1.75 10.19 22.14
CA LYS A 116 1.97 10.76 20.81
C LYS A 116 2.49 9.66 19.87
N ILE A 117 1.75 9.30 18.84
CA ILE A 117 2.11 8.29 17.82
C ILE A 117 2.44 9.05 16.54
N ASN A 118 3.71 9.03 16.12
CA ASN A 118 4.23 9.84 15.00
C ASN A 118 3.85 11.34 15.06
N GLY A 119 3.63 11.86 16.28
CA GLY A 119 3.22 13.24 16.56
C GLY A 119 1.70 13.47 16.71
N GLN A 120 0.85 12.53 16.29
CA GLN A 120 -0.60 12.56 16.53
C GLN A 120 -0.92 12.06 17.95
N ILE A 121 -1.95 12.61 18.61
CA ILE A 121 -2.33 12.15 19.96
C ILE A 121 -3.29 10.95 19.83
N GLY A 122 -3.00 9.87 20.56
CA GLY A 122 -3.84 8.67 20.65
C GLY A 122 -3.97 8.13 22.08
N MET A 123 -4.97 7.30 22.31
CA MET A 123 -5.18 6.58 23.57
C MET A 123 -4.46 5.24 23.54
N THR A 124 -3.88 4.80 24.66
CA THR A 124 -3.16 3.52 24.72
C THR A 124 -4.06 2.29 24.81
N GLN A 125 -5.32 2.48 25.22
CA GLN A 125 -6.32 1.42 25.36
C GLN A 125 -6.79 0.91 23.99
N ASP A 126 -6.87 1.81 23.00
CA ASP A 126 -7.29 1.52 21.62
C ASP A 126 -6.12 1.01 20.74
N MET A 127 -4.89 0.97 21.25
CA MET A 127 -3.73 0.44 20.52
C MET A 127 -3.57 -1.07 20.68
N ASN A 128 -3.26 -1.75 19.57
CA ASN A 128 -2.77 -3.13 19.53
C ASN A 128 -1.62 -3.25 18.52
N LEU A 129 -0.37 -3.02 18.96
CA LEU A 129 0.83 -3.16 18.13
C LEU A 129 0.96 -4.59 17.59
N ILE A 130 1.14 -4.71 16.27
CA ILE A 130 1.19 -5.95 15.51
C ILE A 130 2.30 -5.78 14.46
N SER A 131 3.43 -6.46 14.66
CA SER A 131 4.55 -6.45 13.70
C SER A 131 4.22 -7.23 12.43
N ASN A 132 4.71 -6.76 11.29
CA ASN A 132 4.77 -7.52 10.04
C ASN A 132 5.95 -8.52 10.09
N ILE A 133 5.71 -9.68 10.70
CA ILE A 133 6.72 -10.72 10.96
C ILE A 133 7.25 -11.33 9.66
N ASP A 134 6.42 -11.37 8.63
CA ASP A 134 6.72 -11.90 7.30
C ASP A 134 7.93 -11.19 6.63
N GLU A 135 8.10 -9.89 6.86
CA GLU A 135 9.28 -9.15 6.37
C GLU A 135 10.56 -9.54 7.12
N LEU A 136 10.48 -9.65 8.44
CA LEU A 136 11.58 -10.09 9.30
C LEU A 136 12.06 -11.50 8.90
N LEU A 137 11.15 -12.45 8.70
CA LEU A 137 11.51 -13.81 8.28
C LEU A 137 12.16 -13.84 6.89
N SER A 138 11.68 -13.00 5.96
CA SER A 138 12.28 -12.84 4.63
C SER A 138 13.72 -12.27 4.74
N TYR A 139 13.91 -11.25 5.57
CA TYR A 139 15.19 -10.60 5.82
C TYR A 139 16.21 -11.53 6.49
N LEU A 140 15.82 -12.20 7.58
CA LEU A 140 16.70 -13.17 8.27
C LEU A 140 17.16 -14.26 7.31
N GLY A 141 16.24 -14.74 6.46
CA GLY A 141 16.56 -15.76 5.47
C GLY A 141 17.60 -15.34 4.43
N ILE A 142 17.57 -14.09 3.95
CA ILE A 142 18.60 -13.61 3.03
C ILE A 142 19.90 -13.18 3.73
N CYS A 143 19.84 -12.79 5.01
CA CYS A 143 21.03 -12.35 5.76
C CYS A 143 21.83 -13.48 6.43
N TYR A 144 21.24 -14.65 6.69
CA TYR A 144 21.89 -15.74 7.43
C TYR A 144 21.62 -17.11 6.80
N GLU A 145 22.67 -17.93 6.64
CA GLU A 145 22.57 -19.28 6.06
C GLU A 145 21.81 -20.27 6.96
N ASN A 146 22.06 -20.19 8.28
CA ASN A 146 21.37 -20.97 9.29
C ASN A 146 20.70 -20.02 10.28
N VAL A 147 19.37 -20.02 10.31
CA VAL A 147 18.56 -19.16 11.17
C VAL A 147 18.00 -19.98 12.33
N GLU A 148 18.46 -19.66 13.55
CA GLU A 148 18.02 -20.26 14.81
C GLU A 148 17.74 -19.14 15.83
N LEU A 149 16.61 -19.20 16.53
CA LEU A 149 16.19 -18.17 17.48
C LEU A 149 17.16 -18.04 18.67
N GLU A 150 17.73 -19.15 19.16
CA GLU A 150 18.63 -19.14 20.31
C GLU A 150 20.07 -18.72 19.96
N ASN A 151 20.38 -18.45 18.68
CA ASN A 151 21.62 -17.79 18.31
C ASN A 151 21.62 -16.34 18.83
N PRO A 152 22.53 -15.94 19.74
CA PRO A 152 22.47 -14.62 20.37
C PRO A 152 22.54 -13.44 19.40
N VAL A 153 23.20 -13.60 18.25
CA VAL A 153 23.30 -12.55 17.22
C VAL A 153 21.96 -12.35 16.51
N ILE A 154 21.29 -13.45 16.17
CA ILE A 154 19.97 -13.42 15.51
C ILE A 154 18.91 -12.91 16.49
N LYS A 155 18.91 -13.41 17.73
CA LYS A 155 18.00 -12.97 18.80
C LYS A 155 18.14 -11.48 19.10
N ALA A 156 19.37 -10.96 19.16
CA ALA A 156 19.64 -9.54 19.31
C ALA A 156 19.17 -8.73 18.09
N LYS A 157 19.36 -9.23 16.86
CA LYS A 157 18.91 -8.53 15.64
C LYS A 157 17.38 -8.48 15.53
N ILE A 158 16.65 -9.52 15.94
CA ILE A 158 15.18 -9.52 16.02
C ILE A 158 14.72 -8.43 17.02
N HIS A 159 15.36 -8.35 18.19
CA HIS A 159 15.09 -7.30 19.19
C HIS A 159 15.36 -5.89 18.65
N GLU A 160 16.52 -5.68 18.01
CA GLU A 160 16.92 -4.41 17.41
C GLU A 160 15.92 -3.95 16.35
N ILE A 161 15.47 -4.86 15.48
CA ILE A 161 14.43 -4.62 14.49
C ILE A 161 13.11 -4.22 15.16
N HIS A 162 12.65 -5.00 16.14
CA HIS A 162 11.40 -4.72 16.87
C HIS A 162 11.41 -3.35 17.56
N ASP A 163 12.52 -2.97 18.21
CA ASP A 163 12.63 -1.68 18.90
C ASP A 163 12.87 -0.49 17.96
N ASN A 164 13.34 -0.75 16.73
CA ASN A 164 13.37 0.22 15.63
C ASN A 164 12.00 0.39 14.93
N LEU A 165 11.18 -0.67 14.85
CA LEU A 165 9.76 -0.57 14.43
C LEU A 165 8.92 0.20 15.45
N TRP A 166 9.16 -0.05 16.75
CA TRP A 166 8.32 0.44 17.86
C TRP A 166 9.14 1.24 18.88
N SER A 167 9.66 2.39 18.45
CA SER A 167 10.59 3.18 19.24
C SER A 167 9.86 4.07 20.24
N LEU A 168 9.86 3.66 21.51
CA LEU A 168 9.13 4.33 22.60
C LEU A 168 10.07 5.25 23.41
N HIS A 169 9.74 6.54 23.43
CA HIS A 169 10.38 7.55 24.26
C HIS A 169 9.40 8.10 25.29
N ALA A 170 9.62 7.78 26.57
CA ALA A 170 8.82 8.29 27.69
C ALA A 170 9.63 9.27 28.56
N LYS A 171 9.00 10.37 28.99
CA LYS A 171 9.61 11.38 29.87
C LYS A 171 8.57 11.95 30.84
N GLY A 172 8.53 11.39 32.05
CA GLY A 172 7.45 11.68 33.00
C GLY A 172 6.12 11.15 32.45
N ASN A 173 5.08 11.98 32.48
CA ASN A 173 3.74 11.58 32.02
C ASN A 173 3.60 11.55 30.48
N GLU A 174 4.52 12.19 29.73
CA GLU A 174 4.48 12.17 28.27
C GLU A 174 5.19 10.95 27.70
N ALA A 175 4.49 10.19 26.86
CA ALA A 175 5.07 9.18 25.97
C ALA A 175 4.97 9.62 24.52
N THR A 176 5.97 9.24 23.73
CA THR A 176 5.96 9.32 22.27
C THR A 176 6.39 7.97 21.69
N LEU A 177 5.53 7.33 20.91
CA LEU A 177 5.86 6.18 20.08
C LEU A 177 6.19 6.69 18.67
N THR A 178 7.40 6.41 18.21
CA THR A 178 7.75 6.55 16.79
C THR A 178 7.62 5.16 16.16
N THR A 179 6.78 5.07 15.13
CA THR A 179 6.55 3.85 14.37
C THR A 179 7.26 3.96 13.01
N LYS A 180 7.68 2.84 12.43
CA LYS A 180 8.36 2.80 11.13
C LYS A 180 8.00 1.56 10.33
N TYR A 181 8.01 1.68 9.00
CA TYR A 181 7.98 0.52 8.11
C TYR A 181 9.31 -0.24 8.17
N PHE A 182 9.27 -1.56 7.97
CA PHE A 182 10.46 -2.41 7.93
C PHE A 182 11.50 -1.90 6.89
N THR A 183 11.01 -1.38 5.76
CA THR A 183 11.84 -0.77 4.70
C THR A 183 12.65 0.45 5.14
N GLN A 184 12.26 1.14 6.22
CA GLN A 184 12.92 2.35 6.75
C GLN A 184 13.94 2.07 7.86
N ILE A 185 14.01 0.84 8.38
CA ILE A 185 14.88 0.46 9.51
C ILE A 185 16.00 -0.51 9.12
N ILE A 186 15.99 -0.99 7.87
CA ILE A 186 17.03 -1.83 7.28
C ILE A 186 17.82 -1.01 6.24
N GLU A 187 19.14 -1.16 6.22
CA GLU A 187 20.00 -0.65 5.16
C GLU A 187 19.99 -1.62 3.96
N TRP A 188 19.39 -1.20 2.85
CA TRP A 188 19.18 -2.05 1.67
C TRP A 188 20.28 -1.89 0.63
N THR A 189 21.26 -2.79 0.67
CA THR A 189 22.22 -2.96 -0.44
C THR A 189 21.55 -3.57 -1.66
N GLU A 190 22.11 -3.35 -2.86
CA GLU A 190 21.57 -3.94 -4.08
C GLU A 190 21.53 -5.48 -4.02
N GLU A 191 22.50 -6.14 -3.38
CA GLU A 191 22.50 -7.59 -3.16
C GLU A 191 21.27 -8.04 -2.34
N LEU A 192 20.95 -7.32 -1.26
CA LEU A 192 19.77 -7.65 -0.44
C LEU A 192 18.46 -7.40 -1.20
N LYS A 193 18.39 -6.33 -2.02
CA LYS A 193 17.25 -6.08 -2.92
C LYS A 193 17.10 -7.19 -3.95
N GLU A 194 18.18 -7.61 -4.61
CA GLU A 194 18.17 -8.70 -5.60
C GLU A 194 17.71 -10.02 -4.97
N ARG A 195 18.25 -10.39 -3.81
CA ARG A 195 17.89 -11.65 -3.12
C ARG A 195 16.45 -11.64 -2.61
N LEU A 196 15.95 -10.52 -2.08
CA LEU A 196 14.55 -10.36 -1.70
C LEU A 196 13.59 -10.35 -2.91
N ASN A 197 14.02 -9.75 -4.02
CA ASN A 197 13.29 -9.76 -5.29
C ASN A 197 13.18 -11.18 -5.88
N VAL A 198 14.26 -11.99 -5.84
CA VAL A 198 14.19 -13.41 -6.22
C VAL A 198 13.23 -14.17 -5.29
N GLY A 199 13.38 -14.07 -3.97
CA GLY A 199 12.51 -14.74 -3.00
C GLY A 199 11.02 -14.42 -3.17
N SER A 200 10.67 -13.15 -3.41
CA SER A 200 9.28 -12.73 -3.61
C SER A 200 8.66 -13.28 -4.90
N THR A 201 9.43 -13.51 -5.97
CA THR A 201 8.91 -14.18 -7.18
C THR A 201 8.63 -15.68 -6.99
N ILE A 202 9.25 -16.30 -5.99
CA ILE A 202 9.12 -17.74 -5.72
C ILE A 202 7.99 -18.03 -4.72
N GLY A 203 7.55 -17.04 -3.94
CA GLY A 203 6.53 -17.21 -2.89
C GLY A 203 7.14 -17.67 -1.58
N ARG A 204 6.97 -16.87 -0.51
CA ARG A 204 7.75 -16.92 0.73
C ARG A 204 7.83 -18.31 1.39
N TYR A 205 6.73 -19.07 1.36
CA TYR A 205 6.63 -20.40 1.99
C TYR A 205 6.36 -21.53 0.98
N ARG A 206 6.59 -21.34 -0.33
CA ARG A 206 6.23 -22.32 -1.38
C ARG A 206 6.86 -23.72 -1.18
N GLN A 207 7.98 -23.80 -0.47
CA GLN A 207 8.65 -25.07 -0.11
C GLN A 207 8.02 -25.81 1.08
N LEU A 208 7.13 -25.16 1.84
CA LEU A 208 6.43 -25.71 3.00
C LEU A 208 4.94 -25.98 2.73
N MET A 209 4.38 -25.37 1.68
CA MET A 209 2.97 -25.56 1.28
C MET A 209 2.60 -27.04 1.13
N GLU A 210 1.74 -27.52 2.02
CA GLU A 210 1.23 -28.90 2.03
C GLU A 210 -0.27 -29.01 2.36
N LEU A 211 -0.94 -27.87 2.60
CA LEU A 211 -2.37 -27.77 2.91
C LEU A 211 -3.12 -26.99 1.82
N GLN A 212 -4.26 -27.51 1.38
CA GLN A 212 -5.21 -26.81 0.52
C GLN A 212 -6.11 -25.87 1.33
N SER A 213 -6.68 -24.84 0.69
CA SER A 213 -7.72 -24.01 1.34
C SER A 213 -8.89 -24.89 1.81
N PRO A 214 -9.42 -24.67 3.03
CA PRO A 214 -10.67 -25.29 3.46
C PRO A 214 -11.90 -24.70 2.72
N PHE A 215 -11.73 -23.63 1.95
CA PHE A 215 -12.78 -23.02 1.13
C PHE A 215 -12.56 -23.31 -0.35
N LYS A 216 -13.66 -23.52 -1.06
CA LYS A 216 -13.68 -24.04 -2.44
C LYS A 216 -13.33 -23.00 -3.51
N GLU A 217 -13.86 -21.80 -3.36
CA GLU A 217 -13.76 -20.71 -4.35
C GLU A 217 -12.81 -19.59 -3.89
N ASP A 218 -12.58 -19.44 -2.58
CA ASP A 218 -11.54 -18.56 -2.05
C ASP A 218 -10.31 -19.37 -1.61
N HIS A 219 -9.18 -19.13 -2.28
CA HIS A 219 -7.90 -19.74 -1.93
C HIS A 219 -7.14 -18.93 -0.87
N ARG A 220 -7.60 -17.71 -0.54
CA ARG A 220 -6.96 -16.79 0.39
C ARG A 220 -7.60 -16.84 1.77
N LEU A 221 -6.84 -17.33 2.74
CA LEU A 221 -7.26 -17.34 4.13
C LEU A 221 -7.20 -15.94 4.74
N MET A 222 -8.36 -15.35 4.99
CA MET A 222 -8.51 -14.13 5.79
C MET A 222 -8.42 -14.48 7.28
N VAL A 223 -7.28 -14.22 7.91
CA VAL A 223 -6.98 -14.52 9.31
C VAL A 223 -7.32 -13.33 10.21
N ASN A 224 -8.22 -13.52 11.18
CA ASN A 224 -8.61 -12.49 12.15
C ASN A 224 -7.99 -12.68 13.55
N GLN A 225 -7.40 -13.84 13.86
CA GLN A 225 -6.47 -14.02 14.99
C GLN A 225 -5.27 -14.84 14.51
N ARG A 226 -4.08 -14.24 14.53
CA ARG A 226 -2.82 -14.90 14.12
C ARG A 226 -2.25 -15.80 15.22
N TYR A 227 -1.48 -16.80 14.81
CA TYR A 227 -0.66 -17.65 15.69
C TYR A 227 0.31 -16.80 16.52
N GLY A 228 0.57 -17.22 17.77
CA GLY A 228 1.54 -16.59 18.67
C GLY A 228 0.90 -15.96 19.90
N TYR A 229 1.62 -15.04 20.55
CA TYR A 229 1.14 -14.38 21.76
C TYR A 229 0.16 -13.24 21.47
N PHE A 230 -0.84 -13.09 22.34
CA PHE A 230 -1.81 -11.98 22.34
C PHE A 230 -2.15 -11.55 23.78
N LEU A 231 -2.90 -10.44 23.92
CA LEU A 231 -3.41 -9.95 25.21
C LEU A 231 -4.92 -10.17 25.30
N ASP A 232 -5.35 -11.02 26.23
CA ASP A 232 -6.74 -11.10 26.68
C ASP A 232 -6.93 -10.11 27.83
N GLY A 233 -7.35 -8.89 27.49
CA GLY A 233 -7.39 -7.73 28.38
C GLY A 233 -6.00 -7.27 28.84
N GLN A 234 -5.49 -7.93 29.88
CA GLN A 234 -4.15 -7.74 30.47
C GLN A 234 -3.35 -9.07 30.58
N GLU A 235 -3.98 -10.22 30.34
CA GLU A 235 -3.35 -11.53 30.44
C GLU A 235 -2.66 -11.90 29.12
N LYS A 236 -1.37 -12.21 29.16
CA LYS A 236 -0.63 -12.71 27.99
C LYS A 236 -0.97 -14.18 27.76
N LYS A 237 -1.60 -14.50 26.63
CA LYS A 237 -1.96 -15.86 26.22
C LYS A 237 -1.24 -16.23 24.93
N LEU A 238 -1.03 -17.53 24.73
CA LEU A 238 -0.45 -18.10 23.51
C LEU A 238 -1.56 -18.80 22.72
N PHE A 239 -1.79 -18.37 21.48
CA PHE A 239 -2.70 -19.02 20.54
C PHE A 239 -1.90 -19.90 19.58
N GLN A 240 -2.24 -21.20 19.53
CA GLN A 240 -1.48 -22.21 18.77
C GLN A 240 -2.19 -22.62 17.47
N GLY A 241 -2.88 -21.66 16.84
CA GLY A 241 -3.56 -21.82 15.56
C GLY A 241 -3.72 -20.49 14.83
N ILE A 242 -4.56 -20.48 13.80
CA ILE A 242 -5.10 -19.27 13.16
C ILE A 242 -6.62 -19.32 13.21
N GLN A 243 -7.26 -18.18 13.47
CA GLN A 243 -8.71 -18.03 13.38
C GLN A 243 -9.05 -17.31 12.08
N LEU A 244 -10.11 -17.74 11.41
CA LEU A 244 -10.49 -17.31 10.07
C LEU A 244 -11.78 -16.48 10.09
N GLN A 245 -11.78 -15.40 9.32
CA GLN A 245 -12.97 -14.66 8.93
C GLN A 245 -13.75 -15.50 7.90
N ALA A 246 -14.97 -15.91 8.25
CA ALA A 246 -15.79 -16.81 7.44
C ALA A 246 -17.27 -16.73 7.86
N GLU A 247 -18.18 -16.70 6.88
CA GLU A 247 -19.63 -16.67 7.14
C GLU A 247 -20.14 -18.01 7.70
N LYS A 248 -21.22 -17.95 8.49
CA LYS A 248 -21.83 -19.14 9.06
C LYS A 248 -22.47 -20.04 7.99
N ASN A 249 -22.35 -21.36 8.18
CA ASN A 249 -22.83 -22.43 7.29
C ASN A 249 -22.08 -22.56 5.95
N ILE A 250 -21.01 -21.80 5.71
CA ILE A 250 -20.12 -22.03 4.56
C ILE A 250 -19.55 -23.45 4.60
N GLU A 251 -19.44 -24.10 3.44
CA GLU A 251 -18.87 -25.43 3.29
C GLU A 251 -17.37 -25.45 3.61
N LEU A 252 -16.93 -26.48 4.35
CA LEU A 252 -15.53 -26.70 4.72
C LEU A 252 -15.00 -28.00 4.10
N TYR A 253 -13.89 -27.86 3.38
CA TYR A 253 -13.20 -28.91 2.65
C TYR A 253 -11.91 -29.33 3.35
N ALA A 254 -11.46 -30.56 3.15
CA ALA A 254 -10.29 -31.14 3.82
C ALA A 254 -8.97 -30.51 3.34
N PRO A 255 -8.22 -29.79 4.21
CA PRO A 255 -6.95 -29.18 3.82
C PRO A 255 -5.86 -30.22 3.50
N MET A 256 -5.98 -31.43 4.04
CA MET A 256 -5.09 -32.56 3.82
C MET A 256 -5.85 -33.88 3.86
N ALA A 257 -5.31 -34.91 3.20
CA ALA A 257 -5.81 -36.28 3.34
C ALA A 257 -5.38 -36.88 4.70
N GLY A 258 -6.21 -37.76 5.27
CA GLY A 258 -5.91 -38.43 6.54
C GLY A 258 -7.12 -39.13 7.15
N LYS A 259 -6.96 -39.66 8.37
CA LYS A 259 -8.03 -40.29 9.15
C LYS A 259 -8.65 -39.26 10.11
N THR A 260 -9.97 -39.27 10.24
CA THR A 260 -10.72 -38.29 11.04
C THR A 260 -10.95 -38.73 12.49
N THR A 261 -10.79 -37.80 13.42
CA THR A 261 -11.32 -37.89 14.79
C THR A 261 -12.27 -36.72 15.00
N VAL A 262 -13.54 -37.01 15.27
CA VAL A 262 -14.64 -36.04 15.21
C VAL A 262 -15.29 -35.84 16.57
N THR A 263 -15.68 -34.59 16.88
CA THR A 263 -16.57 -34.21 17.99
C THR A 263 -17.62 -33.21 17.50
N ASP A 264 -18.66 -32.94 18.30
CA ASP A 264 -19.78 -32.03 17.98
C ASP A 264 -19.38 -30.65 17.41
N GLN A 265 -18.16 -30.16 17.70
CA GLN A 265 -17.66 -28.85 17.28
C GLN A 265 -16.25 -28.87 16.66
N SER A 266 -15.68 -30.05 16.39
CA SER A 266 -14.33 -30.17 15.83
C SER A 266 -14.09 -31.38 14.93
N ILE A 267 -13.14 -31.21 14.00
CA ILE A 267 -12.62 -32.27 13.12
C ILE A 267 -11.09 -32.27 13.26
N VAL A 268 -10.52 -33.38 13.68
CA VAL A 268 -9.08 -33.64 13.63
C VAL A 268 -8.80 -34.51 12.41
N ILE A 269 -7.79 -34.20 11.61
CA ILE A 269 -7.30 -35.02 10.50
C ILE A 269 -5.86 -35.43 10.81
N GLN A 270 -5.61 -36.74 10.93
CA GLN A 270 -4.29 -37.31 11.21
C GLN A 270 -3.73 -38.01 9.96
N PHE A 271 -2.46 -37.73 9.62
CA PHE A 271 -1.73 -38.52 8.63
C PHE A 271 -0.24 -38.61 8.98
N ASN A 272 0.25 -39.83 9.23
CA ASN A 272 1.59 -40.10 9.75
C ASN A 272 1.89 -39.25 11.00
N ASN A 273 2.89 -38.37 10.91
CA ASN A 273 3.37 -37.46 11.94
C ASN A 273 2.72 -36.06 11.90
N ARG A 274 1.70 -35.85 11.05
CA ARG A 274 1.01 -34.56 10.85
C ARG A 274 -0.42 -34.63 11.41
N GLN A 275 -0.81 -33.63 12.20
CA GLN A 275 -2.16 -33.47 12.75
C GLN A 275 -2.69 -32.07 12.45
N LEU A 276 -3.84 -31.98 11.78
CA LEU A 276 -4.59 -30.74 11.60
C LEU A 276 -5.88 -30.79 12.42
N VAL A 277 -6.25 -29.69 13.06
CA VAL A 277 -7.47 -29.57 13.88
C VAL A 277 -8.29 -28.37 13.41
N LEU A 278 -9.54 -28.61 13.06
CA LEU A 278 -10.56 -27.59 12.82
C LEU A 278 -11.48 -27.49 14.05
N LYS A 279 -11.72 -26.28 14.56
CA LYS A 279 -12.63 -26.00 15.69
C LYS A 279 -13.67 -24.94 15.31
N ASN A 280 -14.80 -24.93 16.03
CA ASN A 280 -16.01 -24.14 15.72
C ASN A 280 -16.64 -24.52 14.35
N VAL A 281 -16.63 -25.81 14.05
CA VAL A 281 -17.15 -26.41 12.81
C VAL A 281 -18.24 -27.42 13.10
N SER A 282 -19.19 -27.59 12.18
CA SER A 282 -20.21 -28.65 12.21
C SER A 282 -19.78 -29.79 11.28
N PRO A 283 -19.39 -30.96 11.79
CA PRO A 283 -18.90 -32.06 10.96
C PRO A 283 -19.98 -32.68 10.07
N LEU A 284 -19.57 -33.08 8.87
CA LEU A 284 -20.34 -33.92 7.94
C LEU A 284 -19.70 -35.31 7.73
N VAL A 285 -18.50 -35.53 8.30
CA VAL A 285 -17.76 -36.80 8.29
C VAL A 285 -17.86 -37.53 9.62
N ASN A 286 -17.69 -38.84 9.56
CA ASN A 286 -17.75 -39.71 10.73
C ASN A 286 -16.41 -39.75 11.48
N HIS A 287 -16.43 -40.26 12.71
CA HIS A 287 -15.22 -40.67 13.42
C HIS A 287 -14.59 -41.88 12.70
N ASP A 288 -13.25 -41.98 12.71
CA ASP A 288 -12.46 -43.03 12.04
C ASP A 288 -12.58 -43.11 10.50
N GLN A 289 -13.21 -42.13 9.84
CA GLN A 289 -13.31 -42.06 8.38
C GLN A 289 -11.96 -41.66 7.75
N GLU A 290 -11.59 -42.27 6.62
CA GLU A 290 -10.50 -41.76 5.78
C GLU A 290 -11.07 -40.70 4.82
N VAL A 291 -10.42 -39.54 4.73
CA VAL A 291 -10.78 -38.44 3.82
C VAL A 291 -9.62 -38.08 2.90
N VAL A 292 -9.93 -37.63 1.69
CA VAL A 292 -8.95 -37.05 0.75
C VAL A 292 -8.91 -35.53 0.83
N SER A 293 -7.79 -34.92 0.45
CA SER A 293 -7.70 -33.45 0.37
C SER A 293 -8.67 -32.92 -0.70
N GLY A 294 -9.42 -31.86 -0.37
CA GLY A 294 -10.51 -31.34 -1.21
C GLY A 294 -11.84 -32.10 -1.09
N GLU A 295 -11.99 -33.03 -0.14
CA GLU A 295 -13.29 -33.64 0.22
C GLU A 295 -14.11 -32.70 1.13
N LEU A 296 -15.44 -32.67 0.97
CA LEU A 296 -16.34 -31.91 1.85
C LEU A 296 -16.42 -32.59 3.24
N ILE A 297 -16.00 -31.91 4.30
CA ILE A 297 -15.90 -32.47 5.66
C ILE A 297 -16.79 -31.82 6.71
N GLY A 298 -17.32 -30.63 6.45
CA GLY A 298 -18.17 -29.93 7.43
C GLY A 298 -18.72 -28.61 6.92
N THR A 299 -19.27 -27.81 7.83
CA THR A 299 -19.61 -26.41 7.61
C THR A 299 -19.18 -25.53 8.77
N VAL A 300 -19.11 -24.21 8.56
CA VAL A 300 -18.81 -23.22 9.60
C VAL A 300 -19.95 -23.14 10.62
N ALA A 301 -19.70 -23.56 11.88
CA ALA A 301 -20.74 -23.55 12.92
C ALA A 301 -20.99 -22.15 13.51
N LYS A 302 -19.94 -21.32 13.53
CA LYS A 302 -19.95 -19.95 14.04
C LYS A 302 -19.20 -19.03 13.08
N GLU A 303 -19.80 -17.88 12.81
CA GLU A 303 -19.20 -16.83 11.99
C GLU A 303 -17.88 -16.33 12.60
N ASN A 304 -16.85 -16.15 11.78
CA ASN A 304 -15.56 -15.54 12.13
C ASN A 304 -14.77 -16.21 13.28
N GLU A 305 -15.18 -17.41 13.73
CA GLU A 305 -14.61 -18.17 14.85
C GLU A 305 -13.90 -19.47 14.42
N VAL A 306 -13.83 -19.79 13.12
CA VAL A 306 -13.23 -21.04 12.62
C VAL A 306 -11.72 -21.05 12.92
N THR A 307 -11.27 -22.00 13.73
CA THR A 307 -9.85 -22.11 14.12
C THR A 307 -9.19 -23.31 13.49
N ILE A 308 -8.03 -23.11 12.86
CA ILE A 308 -7.12 -24.15 12.37
C ILE A 308 -5.91 -24.21 13.30
N GLU A 309 -5.62 -25.39 13.85
CA GLU A 309 -4.35 -25.69 14.53
C GLU A 309 -3.61 -26.77 13.75
N TYR A 310 -2.28 -26.70 13.69
CA TYR A 310 -1.45 -27.66 12.96
C TYR A 310 -0.24 -28.08 13.78
N SER A 311 0.10 -29.37 13.74
CA SER A 311 1.29 -29.90 14.39
C SER A 311 1.98 -30.99 13.57
N LYS A 312 3.31 -31.01 13.65
CA LYS A 312 4.22 -31.92 12.95
C LYS A 312 5.18 -32.54 13.97
N ASN A 313 5.35 -33.86 13.94
CA ASN A 313 6.09 -34.61 14.96
C ASN A 313 5.61 -34.39 16.41
N GLY A 314 4.34 -34.01 16.60
CA GLY A 314 3.78 -33.64 17.90
C GLY A 314 4.14 -32.24 18.39
N GLN A 315 4.86 -31.43 17.60
CA GLN A 315 5.15 -30.03 17.87
C GLN A 315 4.21 -29.12 17.08
N SER A 316 3.61 -28.14 17.74
CA SER A 316 2.75 -27.14 17.09
C SER A 316 3.58 -26.22 16.19
N VAL A 317 3.05 -25.93 15.00
CA VAL A 317 3.66 -25.07 13.97
C VAL A 317 2.64 -24.03 13.53
N ASN A 318 3.09 -22.84 13.12
CA ASN A 318 2.18 -21.81 12.61
C ASN A 318 1.50 -22.29 11.31
N PRO A 319 0.16 -22.48 11.27
CA PRO A 319 -0.52 -23.02 10.09
C PRO A 319 -0.33 -22.16 8.83
N SER A 320 -0.15 -20.84 8.98
CA SER A 320 0.01 -19.91 7.85
C SER A 320 1.15 -20.24 6.89
N PHE A 321 2.18 -20.96 7.33
CA PHE A 321 3.32 -21.32 6.48
C PHE A 321 3.02 -22.46 5.50
N TYR A 322 1.86 -23.12 5.62
CA TYR A 322 1.54 -24.36 4.89
C TYR A 322 0.40 -24.22 3.88
N PHE A 323 -0.23 -23.04 3.80
CA PHE A 323 -1.26 -22.67 2.82
C PHE A 323 -0.70 -21.75 1.71
N GLU A 324 -1.41 -21.61 0.59
CA GLU A 324 -0.94 -20.82 -0.57
C GLU A 324 -1.06 -19.31 -0.38
N GLU A 325 -2.26 -18.81 -0.03
CA GLU A 325 -2.49 -17.39 0.23
C GLU A 325 -3.08 -17.18 1.64
N VAL A 326 -2.44 -16.32 2.43
CA VAL A 326 -2.88 -15.95 3.78
C VAL A 326 -2.77 -14.44 3.93
N ALA A 327 -3.83 -13.79 4.38
CA ALA A 327 -3.90 -12.36 4.61
C ALA A 327 -4.44 -12.10 6.03
N TYR A 328 -3.85 -11.15 6.75
CA TYR A 328 -4.23 -10.84 8.13
C TYR A 328 -5.18 -9.63 8.16
N SER A 329 -6.36 -9.81 8.75
CA SER A 329 -7.33 -8.72 8.95
C SER A 329 -6.89 -7.76 10.06
N GLU A 330 -6.20 -8.26 11.08
CA GLU A 330 -5.51 -7.41 12.06
C GLU A 330 -4.15 -6.94 11.53
N THR A 331 -4.02 -5.63 11.31
CA THR A 331 -2.74 -4.96 11.01
C THR A 331 -2.63 -3.70 11.87
N PHE A 332 -1.47 -3.44 12.46
CA PHE A 332 -1.26 -2.15 13.12
C PHE A 332 -0.94 -1.09 12.07
N GLN A 333 -1.88 -0.17 11.86
CA GLN A 333 -1.68 0.99 11.01
C GLN A 333 -0.66 1.94 11.66
N LEU A 334 0.52 2.04 11.03
CA LEU A 334 1.71 2.69 11.60
C LEU A 334 1.45 4.16 11.96
N ASP A 335 0.70 4.88 11.12
CA ASP A 335 0.08 6.17 11.48
C ASP A 335 -1.35 5.93 12.00
N SER A 336 -1.51 5.86 13.32
CA SER A 336 -2.79 5.53 13.96
C SER A 336 -3.91 6.58 13.75
N GLY A 337 -3.58 7.78 13.27
CA GLY A 337 -4.53 8.83 12.86
C GLY A 337 -4.53 9.03 11.35
N ASN A 338 -4.55 7.92 10.60
CA ASN A 338 -4.52 7.84 9.15
C ASN A 338 -5.27 6.55 8.70
N GLN A 339 -6.47 6.32 9.26
CA GLN A 339 -7.23 5.06 9.16
C GLN A 339 -7.77 4.76 7.76
N ASN A 340 -7.82 5.76 6.87
CA ASN A 340 -8.22 5.61 5.48
C ASN A 340 -7.19 6.23 4.51
N THR A 341 -6.02 5.61 4.35
CA THR A 341 -5.27 5.79 3.10
C THR A 341 -5.99 5.04 1.97
N SER A 342 -6.18 5.67 0.82
CA SER A 342 -6.85 5.04 -0.33
C SER A 342 -5.99 4.03 -1.11
N PHE A 343 -4.84 3.66 -0.52
CA PHE A 343 -3.86 2.72 -1.03
C PHE A 343 -3.11 2.05 0.13
N ASP A 344 -2.58 0.86 -0.12
CA ASP A 344 -1.66 0.17 0.77
C ASP A 344 -0.23 0.75 0.65
N GLU A 345 0.17 1.52 1.67
CA GLU A 345 1.51 2.12 1.74
C GLU A 345 2.62 1.08 1.96
N TRP A 346 2.32 -0.10 2.52
CA TRP A 346 3.29 -1.19 2.61
C TRP A 346 3.63 -1.74 1.22
N THR A 347 2.60 -2.09 0.43
CA THR A 347 2.77 -2.52 -0.97
C THR A 347 3.47 -1.45 -1.80
N PHE A 348 3.08 -0.17 -1.65
CA PHE A 348 3.74 0.98 -2.28
C PHE A 348 5.25 0.99 -1.98
N ARG A 349 5.64 0.95 -0.70
CA ARG A 349 7.05 0.99 -0.27
C ARG A 349 7.85 -0.19 -0.79
N GLN A 350 7.28 -1.40 -0.75
CA GLN A 350 7.93 -2.61 -1.24
C GLN A 350 8.12 -2.60 -2.77
N LEU A 351 7.13 -2.12 -3.54
CA LEU A 351 7.26 -1.99 -4.98
C LEU A 351 8.34 -0.96 -5.36
N ILE A 352 8.36 0.21 -4.71
CA ILE A 352 9.42 1.20 -4.92
C ILE A 352 10.79 0.57 -4.65
N LEU A 353 10.98 -0.04 -3.47
CA LEU A 353 12.24 -0.64 -3.05
C LEU A 353 12.76 -1.74 -3.99
N LEU A 354 11.88 -2.65 -4.43
CA LEU A 354 12.28 -3.85 -5.16
C LEU A 354 12.27 -3.70 -6.69
N LYS A 355 11.60 -2.68 -7.24
CA LYS A 355 11.37 -2.57 -8.70
C LYS A 355 11.81 -1.23 -9.32
N CYS A 356 11.96 -0.15 -8.56
CA CYS A 356 12.10 1.20 -9.14
C CYS A 356 13.54 1.71 -9.29
N HIS A 357 14.52 0.79 -9.27
CA HIS A 357 15.94 1.04 -9.57
C HIS A 357 16.48 2.39 -9.05
N ALA A 358 16.64 3.39 -9.93
CA ALA A 358 17.22 4.70 -9.60
C ALA A 358 16.46 5.52 -8.53
N PHE A 359 15.21 5.17 -8.22
CA PHE A 359 14.43 5.79 -7.14
C PHE A 359 13.92 4.79 -6.09
N SER A 360 14.56 3.62 -5.99
CA SER A 360 14.21 2.56 -5.02
C SER A 360 14.32 3.00 -3.56
N ASP A 361 15.14 4.01 -3.26
CA ASP A 361 15.37 4.62 -1.95
C ASP A 361 14.63 5.97 -1.79
N ARG A 362 13.56 6.22 -2.56
CA ARG A 362 12.82 7.50 -2.56
C ARG A 362 11.34 7.42 -2.15
N ALA A 363 10.86 6.30 -1.61
CA ALA A 363 9.47 6.16 -1.18
C ALA A 363 9.01 7.30 -0.25
N ASP A 364 9.80 7.64 0.77
CA ASP A 364 9.50 8.76 1.69
C ASP A 364 9.50 10.13 1.00
N LYS A 365 10.39 10.36 0.02
CA LYS A 365 10.43 11.60 -0.76
C LYS A 365 9.19 11.75 -1.66
N ILE A 366 8.73 10.64 -2.25
CA ILE A 366 7.52 10.61 -3.08
C ILE A 366 6.28 10.87 -2.21
N LEU A 367 6.16 10.21 -1.05
CA LEU A 367 5.07 10.42 -0.10
C LEU A 367 5.04 11.88 0.43
N GLN A 368 6.19 12.42 0.81
CA GLN A 368 6.33 13.82 1.26
C GLN A 368 5.89 14.80 0.16
N GLU A 369 6.36 14.63 -1.08
CA GLU A 369 6.09 15.57 -2.15
C GLU A 369 4.65 15.43 -2.69
N ALA A 370 4.07 14.23 -2.69
CA ALA A 370 2.66 14.01 -2.98
C ALA A 370 1.76 14.78 -1.99
N LYS A 371 2.01 14.60 -0.68
CA LYS A 371 1.32 15.33 0.40
C LYS A 371 1.47 16.84 0.25
N ARG A 372 2.69 17.34 0.02
CA ARG A 372 3.00 18.76 -0.20
C ARG A 372 2.24 19.39 -1.37
N ASN A 373 1.90 18.59 -2.38
CA ASN A 373 1.19 19.04 -3.58
C ASN A 373 -0.32 18.73 -3.56
N GLY A 374 -0.83 18.07 -2.52
CA GLY A 374 -2.24 17.69 -2.42
C GLY A 374 -2.68 16.60 -3.41
N ILE A 375 -1.74 15.82 -3.94
CA ILE A 375 -1.97 14.76 -4.95
C ILE A 375 -1.74 13.37 -4.35
N SER A 376 -2.36 12.34 -4.92
CA SER A 376 -2.14 10.96 -4.48
C SER A 376 -0.68 10.53 -4.71
N PRO A 377 -0.03 9.83 -3.76
CA PRO A 377 1.32 9.32 -3.96
C PRO A 377 1.35 8.21 -5.02
N VAL A 378 0.24 7.48 -5.17
CA VAL A 378 0.07 6.41 -6.16
C VAL A 378 0.14 6.96 -7.57
N ILE A 379 -0.55 8.07 -7.89
CA ILE A 379 -0.48 8.65 -9.25
C ILE A 379 0.88 9.29 -9.52
N LEU A 380 1.51 9.93 -8.52
CA LEU A 380 2.87 10.46 -8.63
C LEU A 380 3.87 9.34 -8.95
N ALA A 381 3.85 8.24 -8.21
CA ALA A 381 4.70 7.08 -8.45
C ALA A 381 4.38 6.35 -9.77
N ALA A 382 3.11 6.17 -10.13
CA ALA A 382 2.70 5.48 -11.35
C ALA A 382 3.25 6.19 -12.60
N ILE A 383 3.14 7.53 -12.64
CA ILE A 383 3.69 8.33 -13.75
C ILE A 383 5.23 8.27 -13.74
N MET A 384 5.87 8.40 -12.58
CA MET A 384 7.33 8.22 -12.49
C MET A 384 7.79 6.84 -13.00
N ILE A 385 7.09 5.76 -12.66
CA ILE A 385 7.41 4.41 -13.14
C ILE A 385 7.22 4.29 -14.65
N HIS A 386 6.13 4.83 -15.20
CA HIS A 386 5.82 4.76 -16.62
C HIS A 386 6.88 5.51 -17.47
N GLU A 387 7.07 6.80 -17.19
CA GLU A 387 7.93 7.69 -17.99
C GLU A 387 9.44 7.39 -17.82
N SER A 388 9.86 6.87 -16.67
CA SER A 388 11.25 6.46 -16.44
C SER A 388 11.55 5.00 -16.76
N ALA A 389 10.56 4.22 -17.22
CA ALA A 389 10.65 2.77 -17.39
C ALA A 389 11.22 2.08 -16.14
N TRP A 390 10.47 2.12 -15.03
CA TRP A 390 10.85 1.55 -13.73
C TRP A 390 12.18 2.10 -13.16
N GLY A 391 12.54 3.33 -13.50
CA GLY A 391 13.78 3.95 -13.04
C GLY A 391 15.03 3.57 -13.86
N THR A 392 14.86 2.97 -15.04
CA THR A 392 15.97 2.49 -15.89
C THR A 392 16.29 3.38 -17.10
N SER A 393 15.45 4.38 -17.41
CA SER A 393 15.64 5.21 -18.60
C SER A 393 16.84 6.17 -18.49
N LYS A 394 17.39 6.55 -19.63
CA LYS A 394 18.40 7.64 -19.70
C LYS A 394 17.89 8.97 -19.15
N GLY A 395 16.57 9.21 -19.18
CA GLY A 395 15.98 10.45 -18.64
C GLY A 395 16.17 10.57 -17.13
N ILE A 396 15.95 9.49 -16.39
CA ILE A 396 16.19 9.50 -14.95
C ILE A 396 17.69 9.36 -14.62
N LEU A 397 18.41 8.45 -15.31
CA LEU A 397 19.82 8.15 -15.02
C LEU A 397 20.81 9.26 -15.40
N GLU A 398 20.60 9.95 -16.53
CA GLU A 398 21.53 10.96 -17.06
C GLU A 398 21.08 12.41 -16.78
N LYS A 399 19.79 12.61 -16.46
CA LYS A 399 19.18 13.94 -16.28
C LYS A 399 18.38 14.13 -14.98
N ASN A 400 18.34 13.14 -14.08
CA ASN A 400 17.55 13.18 -12.85
C ASN A 400 16.04 13.43 -13.08
N ASN A 401 15.50 13.10 -14.26
CA ASN A 401 14.14 13.43 -14.67
C ASN A 401 13.25 12.16 -14.65
N PRO A 402 12.47 11.92 -13.58
CA PRO A 402 11.72 10.68 -13.42
C PRO A 402 10.39 10.65 -14.20
N ALA A 403 9.88 11.80 -14.64
CA ALA A 403 8.55 11.92 -15.26
C ALA A 403 8.61 12.52 -16.68
N GLY A 404 9.69 12.28 -17.41
CA GLY A 404 9.82 12.65 -18.83
C GLY A 404 9.72 14.15 -19.15
N LEU A 405 9.76 15.04 -18.15
CA LEU A 405 9.32 16.43 -18.29
C LEU A 405 10.16 17.21 -19.31
N MET A 406 9.49 17.89 -20.25
CA MET A 406 10.12 18.61 -21.37
C MET A 406 9.87 20.12 -21.32
N ASN A 407 10.74 20.88 -22.00
CA ASN A 407 10.54 22.28 -22.37
C ASN A 407 10.95 22.50 -23.84
N ASP A 408 10.97 23.75 -24.31
CA ASP A 408 11.34 24.12 -25.68
C ASP A 408 12.77 23.70 -26.10
N GLN A 409 13.62 23.34 -25.14
CA GLN A 409 14.99 22.85 -25.35
C GLN A 409 15.10 21.31 -25.23
N GLY A 410 13.96 20.63 -25.07
CA GLY A 410 13.83 19.17 -24.97
C GLY A 410 13.65 18.66 -23.53
N LEU A 411 14.07 17.42 -23.28
CA LEU A 411 13.95 16.78 -21.97
C LEU A 411 14.76 17.54 -20.90
N ILE A 412 14.10 18.02 -19.85
CA ILE A 412 14.68 18.82 -18.77
C ILE A 412 15.72 18.01 -17.99
N SER A 413 16.73 18.69 -17.43
CA SER A 413 17.71 18.12 -16.51
C SER A 413 17.64 18.81 -15.15
N TYR A 414 17.63 18.02 -14.09
CA TYR A 414 17.65 18.48 -12.69
C TYR A 414 19.01 18.20 -12.06
N ARG A 415 19.38 18.92 -10.99
CA ARG A 415 20.67 18.73 -10.30
C ARG A 415 20.68 17.44 -9.48
N THR A 416 19.52 17.07 -8.92
CA THR A 416 19.30 15.85 -8.14
C THR A 416 17.99 15.20 -8.56
N LEU A 417 17.88 13.89 -8.34
CA LEU A 417 16.64 13.15 -8.54
C LEU A 417 15.49 13.74 -7.72
N ASP A 418 15.76 14.14 -6.48
CA ASP A 418 14.83 14.82 -5.60
C ASP A 418 14.21 16.08 -6.23
N GLU A 419 15.01 16.95 -6.86
CA GLU A 419 14.50 18.11 -7.61
C GLU A 419 13.56 17.70 -8.76
N GLY A 420 13.83 16.57 -9.41
CA GLY A 420 12.98 16.01 -10.47
C GLY A 420 11.67 15.42 -9.94
N ILE A 421 11.69 14.78 -8.77
CA ILE A 421 10.48 14.34 -8.06
C ILE A 421 9.64 15.56 -7.68
N GLU A 422 10.25 16.63 -7.15
CA GLU A 422 9.53 17.88 -6.86
C GLU A 422 8.98 18.59 -8.10
N ALA A 423 9.72 18.58 -9.21
CA ALA A 423 9.22 19.10 -10.47
C ALA A 423 8.02 18.28 -11.00
N THR A 424 8.00 16.98 -10.73
CA THR A 424 6.86 16.10 -11.03
C THR A 424 5.66 16.43 -10.15
N GLY A 425 5.85 16.52 -8.83
CA GLY A 425 4.78 16.89 -7.88
C GLY A 425 4.12 18.22 -8.24
N ARG A 426 4.92 19.27 -8.50
CA ARG A 426 4.42 20.59 -8.93
C ARG A 426 3.67 20.54 -10.27
N THR A 427 4.15 19.74 -11.22
CA THR A 427 3.48 19.54 -12.52
C THR A 427 2.13 18.85 -12.35
N LEU A 428 2.06 17.79 -11.55
CA LEU A 428 0.82 17.05 -11.29
C LEU A 428 -0.18 17.87 -10.47
N LYS A 429 0.26 18.68 -9.49
CA LYS A 429 -0.60 19.67 -8.83
C LYS A 429 -1.31 20.57 -9.84
N LYS A 430 -0.54 21.16 -10.77
CA LYS A 430 -1.06 22.10 -11.78
C LYS A 430 -2.11 21.45 -12.68
N LEU A 431 -1.95 20.17 -13.01
CA LEU A 431 -2.91 19.45 -13.86
C LEU A 431 -4.13 18.98 -13.05
N ILE A 432 -3.90 18.25 -11.95
CA ILE A 432 -4.96 17.58 -11.18
C ILE A 432 -5.81 18.60 -10.42
N ILE A 433 -5.18 19.54 -9.70
CA ILE A 433 -5.85 20.53 -8.86
C ILE A 433 -6.13 21.81 -9.66
N ASP A 434 -5.08 22.50 -10.10
CA ASP A 434 -5.23 23.87 -10.65
C ASP A 434 -5.94 23.89 -12.02
N GLN A 435 -6.05 22.73 -12.68
CA GLN A 435 -6.81 22.52 -13.93
C GLN A 435 -7.91 21.45 -13.78
N GLN A 436 -8.23 21.01 -12.55
CA GLN A 436 -9.33 20.07 -12.27
C GLN A 436 -9.30 18.76 -13.10
N ARG A 437 -8.10 18.22 -13.39
CA ARG A 437 -7.94 16.91 -14.06
C ARG A 437 -7.93 15.78 -13.01
N VAL A 438 -9.08 15.56 -12.39
CA VAL A 438 -9.26 14.70 -11.21
C VAL A 438 -9.39 13.21 -11.51
N THR A 439 -9.44 12.79 -12.79
CA THR A 439 -9.38 11.37 -13.21
C THR A 439 -8.19 11.07 -14.11
N VAL A 440 -7.79 9.79 -14.22
CA VAL A 440 -6.66 9.35 -15.06
C VAL A 440 -6.90 9.67 -16.54
N GLU A 441 -8.14 9.57 -17.01
CA GLU A 441 -8.57 9.92 -18.37
C GLU A 441 -8.40 11.41 -18.64
N GLN A 442 -8.85 12.26 -17.70
CA GLN A 442 -8.74 13.72 -17.80
C GLN A 442 -7.28 14.18 -17.79
N LEU A 443 -6.43 13.51 -16.99
CA LEU A 443 -5.00 13.77 -16.93
C LEU A 443 -4.30 13.29 -18.21
N GLY A 444 -4.57 12.06 -18.65
CA GLY A 444 -4.01 11.45 -19.86
C GLY A 444 -4.37 12.23 -21.14
N ALA A 445 -5.58 12.79 -21.23
CA ALA A 445 -5.98 13.64 -22.36
C ALA A 445 -5.14 14.92 -22.52
N VAL A 446 -4.39 15.34 -21.49
CA VAL A 446 -3.44 16.48 -21.54
C VAL A 446 -1.99 16.00 -21.55
N TYR A 447 -1.67 14.95 -20.79
CA TYR A 447 -0.31 14.44 -20.59
C TYR A 447 0.18 13.56 -21.75
N CYS A 448 -0.73 12.76 -22.33
CA CYS A 448 -0.46 11.79 -23.38
C CYS A 448 -1.63 11.79 -24.41
N PRO A 449 -1.86 12.90 -25.14
CA PRO A 449 -3.03 13.06 -26.01
C PRO A 449 -3.05 12.06 -27.17
N ILE A 450 -4.19 11.44 -27.41
CA ILE A 450 -4.42 10.52 -28.53
C ILE A 450 -4.38 11.31 -29.86
N ASP A 451 -3.88 10.67 -30.93
CA ASP A 451 -3.71 11.23 -32.27
C ASP A 451 -2.79 12.48 -32.35
N ALA A 452 -1.90 12.64 -31.36
CA ALA A 452 -0.85 13.65 -31.39
C ALA A 452 0.11 13.46 -32.57
N THR A 453 0.53 14.56 -33.21
CA THR A 453 1.34 14.51 -34.45
C THR A 453 2.75 13.92 -34.27
N ASN A 454 3.19 13.75 -33.03
CA ASN A 454 4.43 13.08 -32.64
C ASN A 454 4.25 11.60 -32.22
N ASP A 455 3.04 11.05 -32.23
CA ASP A 455 2.74 9.63 -32.00
C ASP A 455 2.21 8.93 -33.27
N PRO A 456 3.05 8.69 -34.29
CA PRO A 456 2.65 8.02 -35.53
C PRO A 456 2.39 6.51 -35.36
N MET A 457 2.55 5.96 -34.14
CA MET A 457 2.29 4.55 -33.82
C MET A 457 1.01 4.38 -32.99
N GLY A 458 0.39 5.46 -32.53
CA GLY A 458 -0.83 5.44 -31.72
C GLY A 458 -0.62 4.84 -30.33
N LEU A 459 0.60 4.93 -29.78
CA LEU A 459 0.98 4.38 -28.47
C LEU A 459 0.29 5.08 -27.30
N ASN A 460 -0.07 6.37 -27.44
CA ASN A 460 -0.65 7.18 -26.37
C ASN A 460 -1.96 6.59 -25.82
N ARG A 461 -2.69 5.80 -26.62
CA ARG A 461 -3.90 5.07 -26.19
C ARG A 461 -3.67 4.05 -25.07
N TYR A 462 -2.43 3.62 -24.84
CA TYR A 462 -2.07 2.65 -23.81
C TYR A 462 -1.67 3.30 -22.48
N TRP A 463 -1.50 4.62 -22.42
CA TRP A 463 -1.07 5.35 -21.22
C TRP A 463 -2.08 5.19 -20.07
N VAL A 464 -3.36 5.49 -20.29
CA VAL A 464 -4.40 5.37 -19.25
C VAL A 464 -4.53 3.94 -18.70
N PRO A 465 -4.62 2.88 -19.53
CA PRO A 465 -4.57 1.50 -19.05
C PRO A 465 -3.30 1.15 -18.25
N ALA A 466 -2.13 1.59 -18.71
CA ALA A 466 -0.85 1.30 -18.03
C ALA A 466 -0.76 2.00 -16.67
N ILE A 467 -1.18 3.27 -16.58
CA ILE A 467 -1.23 4.01 -15.32
C ILE A 467 -2.22 3.36 -14.34
N LYS A 468 -3.43 2.98 -14.77
CA LYS A 468 -4.38 2.25 -13.90
C LYS A 468 -3.88 0.89 -13.43
N GLN A 469 -3.09 0.18 -14.24
CA GLN A 469 -2.42 -1.06 -13.80
C GLN A 469 -1.31 -0.80 -12.79
N LEU A 470 -0.48 0.23 -13.01
CA LEU A 470 0.57 0.64 -12.06
C LEU A 470 -0.03 1.12 -10.73
N MET A 471 -1.15 1.83 -10.76
CA MET A 471 -1.87 2.26 -9.55
C MET A 471 -2.29 1.08 -8.66
N VAL A 472 -2.77 -0.02 -9.26
CA VAL A 472 -3.09 -1.26 -8.50
C VAL A 472 -1.83 -1.93 -7.97
N GLN A 473 -0.75 -2.01 -8.76
CA GLN A 473 0.51 -2.61 -8.31
C GLN A 473 1.15 -1.83 -7.14
N LEU A 474 0.93 -0.51 -7.09
CA LEU A 474 1.33 0.40 -6.01
C LEU A 474 0.39 0.36 -4.77
N GLY A 475 -0.49 -0.64 -4.67
CA GLY A 475 -1.42 -0.81 -3.54
C GLY A 475 -2.72 0.00 -3.63
N GLY A 476 -2.93 0.75 -4.71
CA GLY A 476 -4.16 1.51 -4.97
C GLY A 476 -5.24 0.71 -5.70
N LYS A 477 -6.19 1.42 -6.33
CA LYS A 477 -7.29 0.84 -7.12
C LYS A 477 -7.30 1.44 -8.53
N GLN A 478 -7.92 0.75 -9.50
CA GLN A 478 -8.06 1.27 -10.87
C GLN A 478 -8.86 2.58 -10.89
N GLU A 479 -9.92 2.64 -10.08
CA GLU A 479 -10.69 3.84 -9.80
C GLU A 479 -10.40 4.27 -8.35
N MET A 480 -9.61 5.33 -8.19
CA MET A 480 -9.33 6.03 -6.93
C MET A 480 -9.12 7.52 -7.22
N GLY A 481 -9.28 8.41 -6.24
CA GLY A 481 -9.01 9.82 -6.45
C GLY A 481 -7.54 10.12 -6.72
N LEU A 482 -7.30 11.11 -7.57
CA LEU A 482 -5.95 11.60 -7.87
C LEU A 482 -5.43 12.64 -6.85
N LEU A 483 -6.27 13.05 -5.89
CA LEU A 483 -5.92 13.93 -4.80
C LEU A 483 -5.25 13.17 -3.65
N TRP A 484 -4.56 13.88 -2.75
CA TRP A 484 -4.14 13.32 -1.47
C TRP A 484 -5.40 13.13 -0.61
N GLU A 485 -5.95 11.92 -0.60
CA GLU A 485 -7.13 11.61 0.19
C GLU A 485 -6.78 11.57 1.69
N ARG A 486 -7.11 12.66 2.38
CA ARG A 486 -7.28 12.73 3.85
C ARG A 486 -8.65 13.27 4.24
N PHE A 487 -9.60 13.16 3.29
CA PHE A 487 -10.91 13.80 3.36
C PHE A 487 -11.85 13.12 4.36
N SER A 488 -11.72 11.81 4.61
CA SER A 488 -12.38 11.11 5.72
C SER A 488 -11.91 11.67 7.06
N ASP A 489 -10.65 11.42 7.41
CA ASP A 489 -10.11 11.59 8.76
C ASP A 489 -10.20 13.05 9.25
N PHE A 490 -10.04 14.03 8.34
CA PHE A 490 -10.27 15.43 8.68
C PHE A 490 -11.74 15.75 8.95
N HIS A 491 -12.68 15.33 8.09
CA HIS A 491 -14.09 15.64 8.27
C HIS A 491 -14.72 14.81 9.40
N GLU A 492 -14.27 13.58 9.63
CA GLU A 492 -14.66 12.75 10.79
C GLU A 492 -14.17 13.36 12.11
N ALA A 493 -12.91 13.79 12.19
CA ALA A 493 -12.40 14.48 13.38
C ALA A 493 -13.09 15.84 13.60
N LEU A 494 -13.37 16.58 12.52
CA LEU A 494 -14.15 17.82 12.55
C LEU A 494 -15.59 17.58 13.03
N LEU A 495 -16.24 16.50 12.58
CA LEU A 495 -17.59 16.14 13.04
C LEU A 495 -17.60 15.62 14.47
N ALA A 496 -16.61 14.83 14.88
CA ALA A 496 -16.44 14.42 16.27
C ALA A 496 -16.23 15.65 17.18
N LYS A 497 -15.46 16.66 16.72
CA LYS A 497 -15.30 17.95 17.41
C LYS A 497 -16.60 18.75 17.44
N ALA A 498 -17.34 18.83 16.35
CA ALA A 498 -18.64 19.50 16.28
C ALA A 498 -19.66 18.85 17.23
N GLN A 499 -19.80 17.52 17.17
CA GLN A 499 -20.65 16.72 18.04
C GLN A 499 -20.20 16.74 19.51
N SER A 500 -18.93 17.07 19.79
CA SER A 500 -18.41 17.14 21.17
C SER A 500 -19.16 18.15 22.05
N LEU A 501 -19.82 19.16 21.48
CA LEU A 501 -20.65 20.15 22.20
C LEU A 501 -22.17 19.92 22.10
N HIS A 502 -22.63 18.92 21.33
CA HIS A 502 -24.05 18.64 21.13
C HIS A 502 -24.77 18.40 22.47
N GLN A 503 -25.74 19.27 22.80
CA GLN A 503 -26.49 19.26 24.07
C GLN A 503 -25.61 19.24 25.35
N LYS A 504 -24.45 19.91 25.32
CA LYS A 504 -23.55 20.05 26.48
C LYS A 504 -23.48 21.48 27.04
N GLY A 505 -24.64 22.13 27.20
CA GLY A 505 -24.75 23.41 27.91
C GLY A 505 -24.14 24.63 27.22
N VAL A 506 -23.94 24.58 25.89
CA VAL A 506 -23.68 25.78 25.07
C VAL A 506 -24.93 26.66 25.05
N TYR A 507 -24.77 27.97 25.14
CA TYR A 507 -25.84 28.95 25.04
C TYR A 507 -25.68 29.79 23.77
N TYR A 508 -26.78 29.97 23.02
CA TYR A 508 -26.78 30.82 21.83
C TYR A 508 -26.57 32.28 22.21
N SER A 509 -25.54 32.92 21.68
CA SER A 509 -25.25 34.32 21.98
C SER A 509 -24.52 35.05 20.86
N GLN A 510 -25.13 36.15 20.40
CA GLN A 510 -24.50 37.17 19.56
C GLN A 510 -23.91 38.34 20.38
N GLY A 511 -24.03 38.32 21.71
CA GLY A 511 -23.63 39.42 22.60
C GLY A 511 -22.14 39.43 22.98
N ASN A 512 -21.75 40.30 23.92
CA ASN A 512 -20.35 40.60 24.29
C ASN A 512 -19.48 39.41 24.75
N GLN A 513 -20.05 38.22 24.98
CA GLN A 513 -19.34 37.00 25.40
C GLN A 513 -19.21 35.95 24.27
N ARG A 514 -19.78 36.24 23.09
CA ARG A 514 -19.78 35.41 21.87
C ARG A 514 -18.37 34.91 21.51
N GLY A 515 -18.26 33.61 21.25
CA GLY A 515 -17.01 32.93 20.87
C GLY A 515 -16.19 32.43 22.06
N VAL A 516 -16.65 32.63 23.30
CA VAL A 516 -16.04 32.11 24.52
C VAL A 516 -17.00 31.13 25.20
N PHE A 517 -16.60 29.88 25.36
CA PHE A 517 -17.44 28.84 25.97
C PHE A 517 -18.03 29.31 27.32
N PRO A 518 -19.34 29.15 27.57
CA PRO A 518 -20.33 28.40 26.77
C PRO A 518 -21.04 29.19 25.67
N TYR A 519 -20.65 30.43 25.34
CA TYR A 519 -21.43 31.34 24.49
C TYR A 519 -21.00 31.34 23.01
N HIS A 520 -21.83 30.80 22.11
CA HIS A 520 -21.57 30.78 20.67
C HIS A 520 -22.84 31.08 19.86
N ASP A 521 -22.72 31.77 18.73
CA ASP A 521 -23.73 31.74 17.66
C ASP A 521 -23.38 30.66 16.61
N CYS A 522 -24.16 30.56 15.54
CA CYS A 522 -23.94 29.59 14.45
C CYS A 522 -22.52 29.66 13.86
N SER A 523 -22.07 30.86 13.50
CA SER A 523 -20.77 31.09 12.85
C SER A 523 -19.58 31.01 13.80
N SER A 524 -19.70 31.48 15.04
CA SER A 524 -18.65 31.36 16.07
C SER A 524 -18.57 29.95 16.68
N TYR A 525 -19.61 29.12 16.54
CA TYR A 525 -19.52 27.67 16.74
C TYR A 525 -18.71 27.01 15.62
N VAL A 526 -19.02 27.30 14.35
CA VAL A 526 -18.24 26.80 13.19
C VAL A 526 -16.76 27.21 13.30
N ILE A 527 -16.47 28.49 13.56
CA ILE A 527 -15.11 29.01 13.74
C ILE A 527 -14.41 28.35 14.94
N TRP A 528 -15.11 28.06 16.04
CA TRP A 528 -14.53 27.30 17.15
C TRP A 528 -14.12 25.90 16.73
N VAL A 529 -14.99 25.15 16.02
CA VAL A 529 -14.65 23.82 15.49
C VAL A 529 -13.45 23.88 14.55
N LEU A 530 -13.39 24.85 13.63
CA LEU A 530 -12.24 25.03 12.72
C LEU A 530 -10.94 25.34 13.48
N ASN A 531 -11.00 26.13 14.55
CA ASN A 531 -9.83 26.46 15.37
C ASN A 531 -9.35 25.29 16.25
N GLU A 532 -10.28 24.50 16.76
CA GLU A 532 -9.97 23.24 17.45
C GLU A 532 -9.40 22.16 16.50
N MET A 533 -9.63 22.30 15.19
CA MET A 533 -8.97 21.55 14.12
C MET A 533 -7.66 22.21 13.64
N GLY A 534 -7.20 23.28 14.30
CA GLY A 534 -5.90 23.93 14.06
C GLY A 534 -5.88 24.99 12.96
N LEU A 535 -7.02 25.41 12.42
CA LEU A 535 -7.10 26.19 11.17
C LEU A 535 -6.99 27.72 11.34
N ASN A 536 -6.83 28.22 12.57
CA ASN A 536 -6.51 29.61 12.92
C ASN A 536 -7.40 30.69 12.26
N VAL A 537 -8.69 30.40 12.09
CA VAL A 537 -9.70 31.33 11.58
C VAL A 537 -10.00 32.42 12.63
N PRO A 538 -9.88 33.72 12.30
CA PRO A 538 -10.22 34.80 13.22
C PRO A 538 -11.68 34.73 13.68
N LEU A 539 -11.95 35.09 14.94
CA LEU A 539 -13.33 35.18 15.45
C LEU A 539 -14.09 36.28 14.70
N GLY A 540 -15.01 35.85 13.85
CA GLY A 540 -15.86 36.69 13.03
C GLY A 540 -17.24 36.08 12.85
N ASN A 541 -17.88 36.31 11.71
CA ASN A 541 -19.24 35.87 11.40
C ASN A 541 -19.34 35.11 10.05
N THR A 542 -20.54 34.93 9.53
CA THR A 542 -20.84 34.39 8.19
C THR A 542 -20.09 35.08 7.05
N GLU A 543 -19.94 36.40 7.07
CA GLU A 543 -19.10 37.14 6.10
C GLU A 543 -17.61 36.80 6.25
N THR A 544 -17.16 36.52 7.47
CA THR A 544 -15.79 36.05 7.73
C THR A 544 -15.58 34.64 7.15
N LEU A 545 -16.59 33.77 7.20
CA LEU A 545 -16.56 32.47 6.55
C LEU A 545 -16.58 32.60 5.01
N TYR A 546 -17.43 33.47 4.43
CA TYR A 546 -17.38 33.78 3.00
C TYR A 546 -16.02 34.34 2.55
N GLY A 547 -15.32 35.08 3.42
CA GLY A 547 -13.94 35.53 3.19
C GLY A 547 -12.89 34.42 3.10
N LEU A 548 -13.22 33.17 3.45
CA LEU A 548 -12.36 31.99 3.31
C LEU A 548 -12.60 31.20 2.00
N GLU A 549 -13.52 31.67 1.15
CA GLU A 549 -13.82 31.07 -0.15
C GLU A 549 -12.57 31.05 -1.05
N GLY A 550 -12.21 29.87 -1.56
CA GLY A 550 -10.99 29.67 -2.35
C GLY A 550 -9.69 29.59 -1.52
N GLN A 551 -9.78 29.62 -0.18
CA GLN A 551 -8.65 29.39 0.73
C GLN A 551 -8.85 28.14 1.58
N LEU A 552 -9.86 28.17 2.47
CA LEU A 552 -10.23 27.07 3.37
C LEU A 552 -11.58 26.44 2.97
N LEU A 553 -12.45 27.22 2.35
CA LEU A 553 -13.77 26.78 1.88
C LEU A 553 -13.77 26.69 0.36
N TYR A 554 -13.91 25.48 -0.17
CA TYR A 554 -14.02 25.22 -1.61
C TYR A 554 -15.49 25.07 -2.00
N PRO A 555 -16.05 25.91 -2.90
CA PRO A 555 -17.46 25.82 -3.30
C PRO A 555 -17.81 24.46 -3.93
N ILE A 556 -18.94 23.89 -3.53
CA ILE A 556 -19.50 22.64 -4.10
C ILE A 556 -20.99 22.81 -4.42
N ASN A 557 -21.53 21.94 -5.27
CA ASN A 557 -22.97 21.84 -5.51
C ASN A 557 -23.64 21.02 -4.40
N TYR A 558 -24.94 21.24 -4.15
CA TYR A 558 -25.70 20.46 -3.15
C TYR A 558 -25.66 18.94 -3.42
N SER A 559 -25.58 18.52 -4.68
CA SER A 559 -25.46 17.12 -5.09
C SER A 559 -24.12 16.47 -4.72
N GLU A 560 -23.12 17.26 -4.33
CA GLU A 560 -21.76 16.80 -3.98
C GLU A 560 -21.54 16.73 -2.46
N VAL A 561 -22.54 17.09 -1.65
CA VAL A 561 -22.47 17.21 -0.19
C VAL A 561 -22.23 15.85 0.49
N GLN A 562 -21.20 15.84 1.33
CA GLN A 562 -20.73 14.75 2.17
C GLN A 562 -20.79 15.17 3.66
N ALA A 563 -20.61 14.19 4.56
CA ALA A 563 -20.50 14.45 5.98
C ALA A 563 -19.28 15.34 6.28
N GLY A 564 -19.46 16.40 7.05
CA GLY A 564 -18.44 17.39 7.41
C GLY A 564 -18.38 18.61 6.50
N ASP A 565 -18.99 18.60 5.31
CA ASP A 565 -19.13 19.81 4.49
C ASP A 565 -19.97 20.88 5.23
N LEU A 566 -19.71 22.15 4.90
CA LEU A 566 -20.34 23.32 5.51
C LEU A 566 -21.47 23.86 4.61
N PHE A 567 -22.58 24.30 5.20
CA PHE A 567 -23.53 25.20 4.53
C PHE A 567 -23.42 26.62 5.10
N ILE A 568 -23.66 27.63 4.26
CA ILE A 568 -23.90 29.01 4.68
C ILE A 568 -25.14 29.53 3.96
N TRP A 569 -26.17 29.91 4.72
CA TRP A 569 -27.35 30.62 4.25
C TRP A 569 -27.21 32.11 4.58
N GLY A 570 -27.66 32.98 3.68
CA GLY A 570 -27.52 34.44 3.79
C GLY A 570 -26.86 35.06 2.55
N GLU A 571 -27.23 36.28 2.19
CA GLU A 571 -26.64 36.98 1.04
C GLU A 571 -25.21 37.46 1.34
N LYS A 572 -24.26 37.14 0.45
CA LYS A 572 -22.85 37.57 0.58
C LYS A 572 -22.74 39.10 0.62
N GLY A 573 -22.07 39.62 1.64
CA GLY A 573 -21.96 41.05 1.95
C GLY A 573 -23.02 41.57 2.92
N ASN A 574 -24.13 40.84 3.12
CA ASN A 574 -25.30 41.26 3.91
C ASN A 574 -25.69 40.28 5.03
N SER A 575 -25.03 39.13 5.16
CA SER A 575 -25.46 38.00 6.02
C SER A 575 -25.12 38.13 7.51
N SER A 576 -24.87 39.34 8.01
CA SER A 576 -24.42 39.55 9.40
C SER A 576 -25.57 39.43 10.43
N GLY A 577 -25.31 38.77 11.56
CA GLY A 577 -26.31 38.57 12.62
C GLY A 577 -27.41 37.61 12.17
N ASP A 578 -28.67 37.96 12.40
CA ASP A 578 -29.84 37.13 12.04
C ASP A 578 -30.04 36.96 10.51
N PHE A 579 -29.30 37.71 9.68
CA PHE A 579 -29.33 37.59 8.22
C PHE A 579 -28.44 36.45 7.66
N GLY A 580 -27.81 35.65 8.52
CA GLY A 580 -27.00 34.52 8.11
C GLY A 580 -27.08 33.33 9.07
N HIS A 581 -26.93 32.12 8.52
CA HIS A 581 -26.93 30.89 9.31
C HIS A 581 -26.00 29.83 8.70
N THR A 582 -25.42 28.97 9.55
CA THR A 582 -24.37 28.03 9.13
C THR A 582 -24.23 26.85 10.10
N GLY A 583 -23.67 25.75 9.59
CA GLY A 583 -23.43 24.51 10.31
C GLY A 583 -22.85 23.43 9.37
N PHE A 584 -22.55 22.26 9.92
CA PHE A 584 -21.93 21.14 9.20
C PHE A 584 -22.97 20.06 8.88
N PHE A 585 -22.86 19.42 7.72
CA PHE A 585 -23.66 18.22 7.39
C PHE A 585 -23.16 16.99 8.12
N LEU A 586 -24.07 16.08 8.50
CA LEU A 586 -23.74 14.81 9.15
C LEU A 586 -23.84 13.59 8.22
N ASP A 587 -24.37 13.76 7.01
CA ASP A 587 -24.59 12.67 6.05
C ASP A 587 -24.31 13.06 4.60
N ALA A 588 -23.95 12.05 3.79
CA ALA A 588 -23.87 12.19 2.34
C ALA A 588 -25.27 12.32 1.74
N GLY A 589 -25.48 13.38 0.95
CA GLY A 589 -26.80 13.79 0.46
C GLY A 589 -27.50 14.87 1.30
N GLY A 590 -26.84 15.38 2.35
CA GLY A 590 -27.16 16.66 2.98
C GLY A 590 -28.46 16.72 3.78
N LYS A 591 -28.95 15.59 4.31
CA LYS A 591 -30.28 15.52 4.97
C LYS A 591 -30.27 16.07 6.39
N THR A 592 -29.14 15.99 7.08
CA THR A 592 -29.00 16.26 8.52
C THR A 592 -27.83 17.20 8.77
N ILE A 593 -27.99 18.15 9.69
CA ILE A 593 -26.97 19.13 10.07
C ILE A 593 -26.75 19.19 11.58
N ILE A 594 -25.55 19.60 11.99
CA ILE A 594 -25.25 20.07 13.34
C ILE A 594 -24.93 21.56 13.32
N HIS A 595 -25.58 22.33 14.20
CA HIS A 595 -25.50 23.79 14.21
C HIS A 595 -25.82 24.36 15.61
N CYS A 596 -25.33 25.57 15.89
CA CYS A 596 -25.76 26.35 17.06
C CYS A 596 -26.95 27.24 16.68
N THR A 597 -28.08 27.12 17.37
CA THR A 597 -29.31 27.90 17.10
C THR A 597 -30.17 27.99 18.38
N PRO A 598 -30.80 29.14 18.68
CA PRO A 598 -31.57 29.31 19.91
C PRO A 598 -32.84 28.45 19.90
N ALA A 599 -33.34 28.10 21.09
CA ALA A 599 -34.62 27.43 21.29
C ALA A 599 -35.78 28.00 20.47
N THR A 600 -36.15 27.31 19.39
CA THR A 600 -37.24 27.73 18.50
C THR A 600 -38.61 27.19 18.94
N LYS A 601 -39.67 27.90 18.56
CA LYS A 601 -41.08 27.46 18.75
C LYS A 601 -41.44 26.14 18.04
N LYS A 602 -40.53 25.52 17.28
CA LYS A 602 -40.73 24.21 16.62
C LYS A 602 -40.61 23.01 17.58
N GLY A 603 -40.18 23.22 18.84
CA GLY A 603 -40.44 22.29 19.93
C GLY A 603 -39.38 21.21 20.20
N PHE A 604 -38.11 21.59 20.31
CA PHE A 604 -37.05 20.71 20.83
C PHE A 604 -36.82 20.94 22.33
N SER A 605 -36.64 19.86 23.10
CA SER A 605 -36.07 19.93 24.45
C SER A 605 -34.55 20.04 24.35
N GLN A 606 -34.00 21.24 24.58
CA GLN A 606 -32.57 21.52 24.45
C GLN A 606 -31.86 21.58 25.80
N ASN A 607 -30.86 20.72 26.00
CA ASN A 607 -29.85 20.86 27.07
C ASN A 607 -28.63 21.66 26.57
N GLY A 608 -28.91 22.76 25.87
CA GLY A 608 -27.93 23.60 25.15
C GLY A 608 -28.25 23.74 23.67
N ASP A 609 -27.83 24.86 23.09
CA ASP A 609 -28.25 25.35 21.76
C ASP A 609 -27.47 24.76 20.56
N VAL A 610 -26.46 23.91 20.80
CA VAL A 610 -25.86 23.08 19.74
C VAL A 610 -26.71 21.83 19.56
N VAL A 611 -27.39 21.75 18.42
CA VAL A 611 -28.40 20.73 18.10
C VAL A 611 -28.16 20.07 16.75
N ILE A 612 -28.71 18.86 16.61
CA ILE A 612 -28.80 18.13 15.35
C ILE A 612 -30.23 18.23 14.82
N THR A 613 -30.40 18.64 13.56
CA THR A 613 -31.72 18.79 12.91
C THR A 613 -31.67 18.32 11.45
N PRO A 614 -32.83 18.06 10.81
CA PRO A 614 -32.89 17.94 9.36
C PRO A 614 -32.48 19.27 8.71
N PHE A 615 -31.69 19.25 7.64
CA PHE A 615 -31.30 20.46 6.89
C PHE A 615 -32.55 21.25 6.43
N ALA A 616 -33.46 20.56 5.74
CA ALA A 616 -34.69 21.14 5.19
C ALA A 616 -35.58 21.75 6.29
N GLY A 617 -35.79 23.07 6.22
CA GLY A 617 -36.60 23.82 7.18
C GLY A 617 -35.87 24.31 8.42
N TYR A 618 -34.56 24.07 8.54
CA TYR A 618 -33.71 24.55 9.65
C TYR A 618 -32.42 25.27 9.21
N TYR A 619 -32.03 25.19 7.93
CA TYR A 619 -30.89 25.97 7.40
C TYR A 619 -31.15 27.47 7.25
N GLY A 620 -32.42 27.90 7.22
CA GLY A 620 -32.83 29.27 6.89
C GLY A 620 -34.15 29.28 6.12
N ASP A 621 -34.58 30.45 5.65
CA ASP A 621 -35.73 30.58 4.75
C ASP A 621 -35.26 30.75 3.29
N PRO A 622 -35.56 29.80 2.38
CA PRO A 622 -35.17 29.91 0.97
C PRO A 622 -35.83 31.06 0.20
N GLN A 623 -36.86 31.70 0.75
CA GLN A 623 -37.48 32.89 0.14
C GLN A 623 -36.78 34.20 0.51
N LEU A 624 -35.94 34.20 1.55
CA LEU A 624 -35.29 35.42 2.06
C LEU A 624 -33.81 35.52 1.67
N ALA A 625 -33.10 34.41 1.53
CA ALA A 625 -31.69 34.40 1.11
C ALA A 625 -31.27 33.08 0.44
N PRO A 626 -30.23 33.09 -0.42
CA PRO A 626 -29.63 31.89 -0.97
C PRO A 626 -28.90 31.06 0.10
N VAL A 627 -28.56 29.82 -0.26
CA VAL A 627 -27.66 28.94 0.50
C VAL A 627 -26.52 28.46 -0.40
N TYR A 628 -25.32 28.46 0.15
CA TYR A 628 -24.08 28.02 -0.48
C TYR A 628 -23.50 26.83 0.29
N PHE A 629 -22.74 25.99 -0.42
CA PHE A 629 -22.19 24.75 0.12
C PHE A 629 -20.68 24.71 -0.12
N TYR A 630 -19.94 24.23 0.88
CA TYR A 630 -18.49 24.28 0.89
C TYR A 630 -17.87 23.00 1.43
N ARG A 631 -16.88 22.46 0.70
CA ARG A 631 -15.94 21.50 1.26
C ARG A 631 -14.86 22.23 2.03
N ILE A 632 -14.53 21.73 3.22
CA ILE A 632 -13.49 22.32 4.06
C ILE A 632 -12.17 21.66 3.67
N VAL A 633 -11.27 22.43 3.06
CA VAL A 633 -9.92 21.97 2.70
C VAL A 633 -8.97 22.36 3.83
N GLY A 634 -8.70 21.40 4.73
CA GLY A 634 -7.79 21.64 5.87
C GLY A 634 -6.41 22.12 5.41
N SER A 635 -5.92 23.19 6.02
CA SER A 635 -4.61 23.79 5.68
C SER A 635 -3.47 22.86 6.08
N GLY A 636 -2.66 22.45 5.10
CA GLY A 636 -1.41 21.69 5.30
C GLY A 636 -0.18 22.57 5.46
#